data_AF-A0A164SEF9-F1
#
_entry.id   AF-A0A164SEF9-F1
#
_cell.length_a   1.000
_cell.length_b   1.000
_cell.length_c   1.000
_cell.angle_alpha   90.00
_cell.angle_beta   90.00
_cell.angle_gamma   90.00
#
_symmetry.space_group_name_H-M   'P 1'
#
loop_
_entity.id
_entity.type
_entity.pdbx_description
1 polymer ?
#
loop_
_entity_poly.entity_id
_entity_poly.type
_entity_poly.pdbx_seq_one_letter_code
_entity_poly.pdbx_strand_id
1 'polypeptide(L)'
;MVVTTPTKRARITELKDLGLSDREVGRRIGVDHKTVGRVYREHRVKHDFYNIPRRCGRPHRLSKADARQATMYLARGHAQDAADVCRQLFPTVSASTVRRALKDEGIHSAVRCKKPALTKKH
;
A
#
# COMPACT_ATOMS: atom_id res chain seq x y z
N MET A 1 2.39 21.33 -2.49
CA MET A 1 3.42 21.01 -1.46
C MET A 1 4.78 21.09 -2.13
N VAL A 2 5.65 22.02 -1.73
CA VAL A 2 7.03 22.04 -2.25
C VAL A 2 7.76 20.84 -1.65
N VAL A 3 8.23 19.94 -2.51
CA VAL A 3 9.02 18.79 -2.07
C VAL A 3 10.46 19.26 -1.87
N THR A 4 10.89 19.35 -0.60
CA THR A 4 12.29 19.66 -0.28
C THR A 4 13.16 18.48 -0.71
N THR A 5 14.00 18.70 -1.72
CA THR A 5 14.94 17.71 -2.25
C THR A 5 15.94 17.26 -1.17
N PRO A 6 16.51 16.05 -1.26
CA PRO A 6 17.51 15.57 -0.31
C PRO A 6 18.67 16.56 -0.10
N THR A 7 19.14 17.17 -1.20
CA THR A 7 20.18 18.20 -1.18
C THR A 7 19.79 19.45 -0.40
N LYS A 8 18.55 19.93 -0.54
CA LYS A 8 18.04 21.05 0.27
C LYS A 8 17.92 20.67 1.74
N ARG A 9 17.57 19.42 2.06
CA ARG A 9 17.49 18.95 3.46
C ARG A 9 18.87 18.91 4.11
N ALA A 10 19.88 18.39 3.41
CA ALA A 10 21.26 18.41 3.89
C ALA A 10 21.74 19.84 4.19
N ARG A 11 21.52 20.76 3.26
CA ARG A 11 21.92 22.17 3.43
C ARG A 11 21.15 22.89 4.53
N ILE A 12 19.89 22.52 4.78
CA ILE A 12 19.12 23.00 5.93
C ILE A 12 19.78 22.55 7.24
N THR A 13 20.14 21.27 7.34
CA THR A 13 20.78 20.71 8.54
C THR A 13 22.14 21.35 8.80
N GLU A 14 22.99 21.45 7.78
CA GLU A 14 24.30 22.13 7.87
C GLU A 14 24.18 23.57 8.38
N LEU A 15 23.27 24.37 7.81
CA LEU A 15 23.07 25.76 8.25
C LEU A 15 22.49 25.85 9.66
N LYS A 16 21.71 24.85 10.11
CA LYS A 16 21.19 24.78 11.46
C LYS A 16 22.26 24.37 12.48
N ASP A 17 23.16 23.47 12.10
CA ASP A 17 24.31 23.06 12.92
C ASP A 17 25.29 24.23 13.12
N LEU A 18 25.38 25.13 12.12
CA LEU A 18 26.10 26.40 12.23
C LEU A 18 25.39 27.47 13.11
N GLY A 19 24.24 27.15 13.70
CA GLY A 19 23.54 28.02 14.65
C GLY A 19 22.62 29.07 14.02
N LEU A 20 22.34 29.03 12.71
CA LEU A 20 21.45 30.00 12.09
C LEU A 20 19.99 29.83 12.53
N SER A 21 19.24 30.93 12.53
CA SER A 21 17.81 30.89 12.83
C SER A 21 16.99 30.27 11.69
N ASP A 22 15.87 29.65 12.02
CA ASP A 22 15.00 28.98 11.03
C ASP A 22 14.51 29.94 9.92
N ARG A 23 14.31 31.22 10.28
CA ARG A 23 13.89 32.27 9.34
C ARG A 23 15.01 32.65 8.38
N GLU A 24 16.26 32.70 8.82
CA GLU A 24 17.41 33.01 7.96
C GLU A 24 17.72 31.84 7.02
N VAL A 25 17.69 30.61 7.53
CA VAL A 25 17.86 29.39 6.73
C VAL A 25 16.76 29.31 5.66
N GLY A 26 15.51 29.60 6.04
CA GLY A 26 14.37 29.63 5.12
C GLY A 26 14.54 30.65 3.99
N ARG A 27 14.99 31.87 4.31
CA ARG A 27 15.30 32.90 3.29
C ARG A 27 16.42 32.47 2.34
N ARG A 28 17.51 31.89 2.85
CA ARG A 28 18.65 31.46 2.03
C ARG A 28 18.34 30.31 1.07
N ILE A 29 17.51 29.37 1.51
CA ILE A 29 17.19 28.15 0.74
C ILE A 29 15.89 28.29 -0.08
N GLY A 30 15.08 29.32 0.22
CA GLY A 30 13.79 29.54 -0.42
C GLY A 30 12.73 28.54 0.05
N VAL A 31 12.66 28.29 1.36
CA VAL A 31 11.67 27.40 2.00
C VAL A 31 11.04 28.08 3.22
N ASP A 32 9.81 27.73 3.55
CA ASP A 32 9.16 28.27 4.74
C ASP A 32 9.90 27.82 6.03
N HIS A 33 10.00 28.73 7.00
CA HIS A 33 10.66 28.49 8.29
C HIS A 33 10.11 27.26 9.04
N LYS A 34 8.80 26.93 8.93
CA LYS A 34 8.24 25.71 9.54
C LYS A 34 8.78 24.45 8.86
N THR A 35 9.07 24.53 7.56
CA THR A 35 9.70 23.43 6.81
C THR A 35 11.13 23.20 7.30
N VAL A 36 11.88 24.28 7.56
CA VAL A 36 13.23 24.21 8.14
C VAL A 36 13.22 23.47 9.48
N GLY A 37 12.41 23.94 10.43
CA GLY A 37 12.34 23.31 11.76
C GLY A 37 11.91 21.84 11.72
N ARG A 38 10.95 21.49 10.84
CA ARG A 38 10.53 20.09 10.64
C ARG A 38 11.66 19.23 10.09
N VAL A 39 12.33 19.67 9.02
CA VAL A 39 13.41 18.93 8.36
C VAL A 39 14.58 18.71 9.33
N TYR A 40 14.98 19.75 10.06
CA TYR A 40 16.07 19.65 11.04
C TYR A 40 15.73 18.61 12.13
N ARG A 41 14.52 18.65 12.70
CA ARG A 41 14.10 17.68 13.72
C ARG A 41 14.09 16.24 13.19
N GLU A 42 13.67 16.03 11.94
CA GLU A 42 13.59 14.71 11.31
C GLU A 42 14.97 14.12 11.01
N HIS A 43 15.92 14.95 10.55
CA HIS A 43 17.20 14.47 10.03
C HIS A 43 18.43 14.70 10.93
N ARG A 44 18.35 15.48 12.02
CA ARG A 44 19.50 15.75 12.91
C ARG A 44 20.17 14.53 13.55
N VAL A 45 19.47 13.40 13.63
CA VAL A 45 20.00 12.19 14.30
C VAL A 45 20.56 11.20 13.29
N LYS A 46 19.83 10.94 12.21
CA LYS A 46 20.16 9.87 11.26
C LYS A 46 20.93 10.36 10.04
N HIS A 47 20.93 11.67 9.75
CA HIS A 47 21.52 12.30 8.55
C HIS A 47 21.21 11.59 7.22
N ASP A 48 20.12 10.81 7.18
CA ASP A 48 19.69 10.07 6.01
C ASP A 48 18.64 10.89 5.26
N PHE A 49 19.09 11.66 4.27
CA PHE A 49 18.26 12.60 3.51
C PHE A 49 17.54 11.96 2.32
N TYR A 50 17.95 10.74 1.93
CA TYR A 50 17.42 10.02 0.78
C TYR A 50 16.35 8.99 1.17
N ASN A 51 16.34 8.55 2.42
CA ASN A 51 15.35 7.62 2.95
C ASN A 51 14.03 8.31 3.26
N ILE A 52 13.25 8.53 2.20
CA ILE A 52 11.87 8.99 2.31
C ILE A 52 10.99 7.75 2.48
N PRO A 53 10.33 7.55 3.64
CA PRO A 53 9.45 6.42 3.82
C PRO A 53 8.35 6.48 2.77
N ARG A 54 8.14 5.38 2.04
CA ARG A 54 7.03 5.27 1.10
C ARG A 54 5.74 5.41 1.88
N ARG A 55 4.88 6.33 1.46
CA ARG A 55 3.54 6.44 2.04
C ARG A 55 2.77 5.18 1.68
N CYS A 56 2.46 4.36 2.69
CA CYS A 56 1.55 3.24 2.49
C CYS A 56 0.18 3.76 2.07
N GLY A 57 -0.43 3.09 1.10
CA GLY A 57 -1.82 3.36 0.73
C GLY A 57 -2.78 2.97 1.85
N ARG A 58 -4.06 3.32 1.67
CA ARG A 58 -5.11 2.84 2.57
C ARG A 58 -5.14 1.30 2.57
N PRO A 59 -5.30 0.66 3.74
CA PRO A 59 -5.50 -0.77 3.82
C PRO A 59 -6.64 -1.25 2.92
N HIS A 60 -6.51 -2.46 2.39
CA HIS A 60 -7.56 -3.11 1.61
C HIS A 60 -8.80 -3.37 2.49
N ARG A 61 -9.98 -3.43 1.85
CA ARG A 61 -11.25 -3.74 2.54
C ARG A 61 -11.29 -5.18 3.05
N LEU A 62 -10.62 -6.09 2.35
CA LEU A 62 -10.48 -7.48 2.75
C LEU A 62 -9.06 -7.68 3.31
N SER A 63 -8.98 -8.37 4.45
CA SER A 63 -7.71 -8.81 5.00
C SER A 63 -7.18 -10.04 4.24
N LYS A 64 -5.92 -10.42 4.51
CA LYS A 64 -5.36 -11.68 3.99
C LYS A 64 -6.12 -12.91 4.50
N ALA A 65 -6.65 -12.85 5.72
CA ALA A 65 -7.45 -13.95 6.28
C ALA A 65 -8.76 -14.12 5.51
N ASP A 66 -9.44 -13.00 5.21
CA ASP A 66 -10.67 -13.00 4.42
C ASP A 66 -10.42 -13.52 2.99
N ALA A 67 -9.30 -13.13 2.39
CA ALA A 67 -8.91 -13.61 1.07
C ALA A 67 -8.68 -15.13 1.06
N ARG A 68 -8.00 -15.67 2.09
CA ARG A 68 -7.83 -17.13 2.27
C ARG A 68 -9.13 -17.85 2.55
N GLN A 69 -10.05 -17.25 3.29
CA GLN A 69 -11.37 -17.81 3.50
C GLN A 69 -12.13 -17.90 2.18
N ALA A 70 -12.09 -16.83 1.37
CA ALA A 70 -12.70 -16.78 0.04
C ALA A 70 -12.15 -17.87 -0.90
N THR A 71 -10.83 -18.06 -0.94
CA THR A 71 -10.19 -19.10 -1.76
C THR A 71 -10.58 -20.50 -1.30
N MET A 72 -10.55 -20.77 0.01
CA MET A 72 -11.00 -22.07 0.56
C MET A 72 -12.47 -22.35 0.25
N TYR A 73 -13.32 -21.33 0.32
CA TYR A 73 -14.74 -21.46 0.03
C TYR A 73 -15.01 -21.87 -1.42
N LEU A 74 -14.26 -21.29 -2.36
CA LEU A 74 -14.27 -21.70 -3.78
C LEU A 74 -13.70 -23.11 -4.00
N ALA A 75 -12.59 -23.43 -3.33
CA ALA A 75 -11.93 -24.73 -3.45
C ALA A 75 -12.82 -25.88 -2.96
N ARG A 76 -13.58 -25.66 -1.87
CA ARG A 76 -14.56 -26.61 -1.33
C ARG A 76 -15.83 -26.73 -2.18
N GLY A 77 -15.98 -25.89 -3.21
CA GLY A 77 -17.13 -25.92 -4.11
C GLY A 77 -18.40 -25.28 -3.54
N HIS A 78 -18.30 -24.50 -2.44
CA HIS A 78 -19.46 -23.79 -1.88
C HIS A 78 -19.90 -22.60 -2.76
N ALA A 79 -19.00 -22.08 -3.60
CA ALA A 79 -19.29 -21.04 -4.58
C ALA A 79 -18.81 -21.45 -5.98
N GLN A 80 -19.48 -20.95 -7.03
CA GLN A 80 -19.05 -21.17 -8.41
C GLN A 80 -18.08 -20.10 -8.89
N ASP A 81 -18.32 -18.85 -8.52
CA ASP A 81 -17.54 -17.71 -8.95
C ASP A 81 -17.31 -16.69 -7.82
N ALA A 82 -16.59 -15.61 -8.13
CA ALA A 82 -16.31 -14.55 -7.17
C ALA A 82 -17.57 -13.74 -6.78
N ALA A 83 -18.61 -13.72 -7.62
CA ALA A 83 -19.85 -13.02 -7.32
C ALA A 83 -20.71 -13.80 -6.32
N ASP A 84 -20.71 -15.13 -6.41
CA ASP A 84 -21.29 -16.05 -5.43
C ASP A 84 -20.58 -15.89 -4.08
N VAL A 85 -19.24 -15.91 -4.07
CA VAL A 85 -18.45 -15.65 -2.86
C VAL A 85 -18.82 -14.31 -2.23
N CYS A 86 -18.95 -13.27 -3.05
CA CYS A 86 -19.37 -11.95 -2.58
C CYS A 86 -20.75 -11.99 -1.94
N ARG A 87 -21.74 -12.62 -2.59
CA ARG A 87 -23.12 -12.72 -2.07
C ARG A 87 -23.20 -13.52 -0.77
N GLN A 88 -22.40 -14.58 -0.63
CA GLN A 88 -22.52 -15.53 0.49
C GLN A 88 -21.62 -15.16 1.68
N LEU A 89 -20.39 -14.70 1.46
CA LEU A 89 -19.43 -14.42 2.54
C LEU A 89 -19.26 -12.93 2.82
N PHE A 90 -19.34 -12.07 1.80
CA PHE A 90 -18.98 -10.66 1.94
C PHE A 90 -20.03 -9.73 1.28
N PRO A 91 -21.28 -9.71 1.77
CA PRO A 91 -22.36 -8.95 1.11
C PRO A 91 -22.13 -7.43 1.11
N THR A 92 -21.26 -6.93 1.99
CA THR A 92 -20.95 -5.50 2.14
C THR A 92 -19.83 -5.02 1.21
N VAL A 93 -19.09 -5.92 0.57
CA VAL A 93 -18.01 -5.56 -0.36
C VAL A 93 -18.47 -5.74 -1.80
N SER A 94 -17.78 -5.10 -2.74
CA SER A 94 -18.07 -5.30 -4.15
C SER A 94 -17.47 -6.60 -4.67
N ALA A 95 -18.12 -7.24 -5.64
CA ALA A 95 -17.58 -8.41 -6.33
C ALA A 95 -16.22 -8.12 -7.01
N SER A 96 -15.95 -6.87 -7.40
CA SER A 96 -14.63 -6.46 -7.90
C SER A 96 -13.54 -6.51 -6.82
N THR A 97 -13.88 -6.20 -5.56
CA THR A 97 -12.96 -6.29 -4.42
C THR A 97 -12.61 -7.75 -4.12
N VAL A 98 -13.61 -8.64 -4.15
CA VAL A 98 -13.39 -10.08 -3.97
C VAL A 98 -12.53 -10.64 -5.10
N ARG A 99 -12.82 -10.30 -6.36
CA ARG A 99 -11.98 -10.72 -7.51
C ARG A 99 -10.54 -10.29 -7.37
N ARG A 100 -10.29 -9.04 -6.92
CA ARG A 100 -8.93 -8.55 -6.69
C ARG A 100 -8.24 -9.37 -5.60
N ALA A 101 -8.90 -9.59 -4.46
CA ALA A 101 -8.35 -10.39 -3.38
C ALA A 101 -8.02 -11.83 -3.81
N LEU A 102 -8.90 -12.46 -4.60
CA LEU A 102 -8.67 -13.79 -5.18
C LEU A 102 -7.49 -13.80 -6.15
N LYS A 103 -7.33 -12.76 -6.97
CA LYS A 103 -6.18 -12.61 -7.87
C LYS A 103 -4.87 -12.45 -7.10
N ASP A 104 -4.89 -11.68 -6.01
CA ASP A 104 -3.73 -11.50 -5.14
C ASP A 104 -3.32 -12.82 -4.44
N GLU A 105 -4.27 -13.72 -4.18
CA GLU A 105 -4.03 -15.10 -3.72
C GLU A 105 -3.72 -16.11 -4.86
N GLY A 106 -3.62 -15.65 -6.11
CA GLY A 106 -3.25 -16.47 -7.27
C GLY A 106 -4.40 -17.20 -7.97
N ILE A 107 -5.66 -16.91 -7.64
CA ILE A 107 -6.81 -17.43 -8.37
C ILE A 107 -7.08 -16.55 -9.59
N HIS A 108 -6.79 -17.09 -10.77
CA HIS A 108 -7.08 -16.44 -12.04
C HIS A 108 -8.47 -16.79 -12.56
N SER A 109 -9.07 -15.88 -13.33
CA SER A 109 -10.36 -16.12 -13.96
C SER A 109 -10.20 -17.16 -15.08
N ALA A 110 -10.93 -18.26 -14.96
CA ALA A 110 -11.10 -19.26 -16.01
C ALA A 110 -12.58 -19.67 -16.06
N VAL A 111 -13.03 -20.07 -17.25
CA VAL A 111 -14.38 -20.63 -17.40
C VAL A 111 -14.38 -22.03 -16.78
N ARG A 112 -15.24 -22.27 -15.79
CA ARG A 112 -15.46 -23.61 -15.24
C ARG A 112 -16.17 -24.46 -16.30
N CYS A 113 -15.48 -25.48 -16.80
CA CYS A 113 -16.07 -26.49 -17.70
C CYS A 113 -16.28 -27.80 -16.93
N LYS A 114 -17.49 -28.37 -17.01
CA LYS A 114 -17.73 -29.74 -16.53
C LYS A 114 -16.93 -30.69 -17.41
N LYS A 115 -16.07 -31.50 -16.80
CA LYS A 115 -15.38 -32.60 -17.49
C LYS A 115 -16.27 -33.84 -17.48
N PRO A 116 -16.21 -34.70 -18.51
CA PRO A 116 -16.87 -35.99 -18.46
C PRO A 116 -16.37 -36.80 -17.27
N ALA A 117 -17.28 -37.52 -16.61
CA ALA A 117 -16.94 -38.37 -15.49
C ALA A 117 -16.12 -39.57 -16.00
N LEU A 118 -14.88 -39.69 -15.53
CA LEU A 118 -14.05 -40.86 -15.80
C LEU A 118 -14.58 -42.02 -14.95
N THR A 119 -15.13 -43.04 -15.60
CA THR A 119 -15.52 -44.29 -14.95
C THR A 119 -14.48 -45.38 -15.24
N LYS A 120 -14.47 -46.48 -14.47
CA LYS A 120 -13.55 -47.62 -14.65
C LYS A 120 -13.56 -48.26 -16.05
N LYS A 121 -14.54 -47.92 -16.90
CA LYS A 121 -14.67 -48.40 -18.29
C LYS A 121 -13.90 -47.54 -19.31
N HIS A 122 -13.18 -46.52 -18.86
CA HIS A 122 -12.26 -45.71 -19.66
C HIS A 122 -10.83 -46.19 -19.49
#